data_AF-A0A7W4D7H6-F1
#
_entry.id   AF-A0A7W4D7H6-F1
#
_cell.length_a   1.000
_cell.length_b   1.000
_cell.length_c   1.000
_cell.angle_alpha   90.00
_cell.angle_beta   90.00
_cell.angle_gamma   90.00
#
_symmetry.space_group_name_H-M   'P 1'
#
loop_
_entity.id
_entity.type
_entity.pdbx_description
1 polymer ?
#
loop_
_entity_poly.entity_id
_entity_poly.type
_entity_poly.pdbx_seq_one_letter_code
_entity_poly.pdbx_strand_id
1 'polypeptide(L)'
;MSVRAALHLDPLLQAADDTWPHWTRDEPLLTRFASHREVAQWRMDDVDWQEDREMFLALGRLTLVEESRTAATAVLVFLVLPACEATVMRRASMTPDVRHLEDVAAGYLWTEVAQYPWDDPMKGWIPQGVARRVGRAIDRDFGWGETAERIWRDRATLDFEAVERLNHRGAYMRPLHTTDLYWWAVTEAGLSREDMDLLVALAVTAHEDGITSRSSAGITARSACVQLVQPGQTVDQLQYRARKALTVLREAARSTAA
;
A
#
# COMPACT_ATOMS: atom_id res chain seq x y z
N MET A 1 12.82 -15.34 17.92
CA MET A 1 12.18 -16.56 17.39
C MET A 1 11.92 -16.24 15.94
N SER A 2 10.87 -16.69 15.28
CA SER A 2 10.45 -16.10 14.02
C SER A 2 8.93 -15.94 14.06
N VAL A 3 8.37 -15.07 13.23
CA VAL A 3 6.90 -14.91 13.12
C VAL A 3 6.22 -16.28 12.88
N ARG A 4 6.86 -17.15 12.09
CA ARG A 4 6.44 -18.54 11.90
C ARG A 4 6.26 -19.31 13.22
N ALA A 5 7.24 -19.20 14.12
CA ALA A 5 7.21 -19.93 15.39
C ALA A 5 6.10 -19.42 16.31
N ALA A 6 5.86 -18.11 16.33
CA ALA A 6 4.81 -17.49 17.14
C ALA A 6 3.38 -17.82 16.66
N LEU A 7 3.19 -18.11 15.37
CA LEU A 7 1.89 -18.48 14.80
C LEU A 7 1.41 -19.88 15.17
N HIS A 8 2.32 -20.78 15.58
CA HIS A 8 2.01 -22.20 15.82
C HIS A 8 1.19 -22.83 14.67
N LEU A 9 1.59 -22.54 13.42
CA LEU A 9 0.80 -22.83 12.22
C LEU A 9 0.80 -24.31 11.81
N ASP A 10 1.84 -25.07 12.19
CA ASP A 10 2.07 -26.43 11.70
C ASP A 10 0.89 -27.41 11.96
N PRO A 11 0.27 -27.46 13.16
CA PRO A 11 -0.88 -28.34 13.39
C PRO A 11 -2.11 -27.94 12.55
N LEU A 12 -2.29 -26.65 12.28
CA LEU A 12 -3.40 -26.14 11.47
C LEU A 12 -3.19 -26.47 9.99
N LEU A 13 -1.96 -26.36 9.49
CA LEU A 13 -1.61 -26.75 8.13
C LEU A 13 -1.74 -28.25 7.93
N GLN A 14 -1.33 -29.06 8.90
CA GLN A 14 -1.51 -30.51 8.83
C GLN A 14 -2.99 -30.88 8.75
N ALA A 15 -3.83 -30.31 9.62
CA ALA A 15 -5.28 -30.54 9.58
C ALA A 15 -5.93 -30.06 8.27
N ALA A 16 -5.44 -28.94 7.72
CA ALA A 16 -5.88 -28.44 6.41
C ALA A 16 -5.50 -29.40 5.28
N ASP A 17 -4.28 -29.94 5.27
CA ASP A 17 -3.83 -30.92 4.27
C ASP A 17 -4.60 -32.24 4.39
N ASP A 18 -4.82 -32.75 5.61
CA ASP A 18 -5.53 -34.01 5.86
C ASP A 18 -6.95 -34.02 5.27
N THR A 19 -7.56 -32.84 5.16
CA THR A 19 -8.92 -32.64 4.64
C THR A 19 -8.96 -31.86 3.33
N TRP A 20 -7.81 -31.63 2.67
CA TRP A 20 -7.69 -30.77 1.48
C TRP A 20 -8.75 -31.01 0.41
N PRO A 21 -8.99 -32.25 -0.07
CA PRO A 21 -9.95 -32.50 -1.13
C PRO A 21 -11.39 -32.20 -0.72
N HIS A 22 -11.69 -32.19 0.58
CA HIS A 22 -13.04 -31.95 1.09
C HIS A 22 -13.38 -30.46 1.09
N TRP A 23 -12.53 -29.64 1.70
CA TRP A 23 -12.82 -28.21 1.89
C TRP A 23 -12.50 -27.35 0.67
N THR A 24 -11.73 -27.86 -0.30
CA THR A 24 -11.43 -27.18 -1.58
C THR A 24 -12.33 -27.61 -2.74
N ARG A 25 -13.25 -28.57 -2.53
CA ARG A 25 -14.00 -29.26 -3.59
C ARG A 25 -14.74 -28.34 -4.56
N ASP A 26 -15.22 -27.20 -4.06
CA ASP A 26 -16.06 -26.26 -4.80
C ASP A 26 -15.23 -25.15 -5.50
N GLU A 27 -13.90 -25.21 -5.40
CA GLU A 27 -12.95 -24.28 -6.04
C GLU A 27 -12.07 -25.03 -7.07
N PRO A 28 -12.43 -25.03 -8.37
CA PRO A 28 -11.78 -25.83 -9.41
C PRO A 28 -10.27 -25.58 -9.60
N LEU A 29 -9.79 -24.40 -9.19
CA LEU A 29 -8.36 -24.08 -9.23
C LEU A 29 -7.60 -24.82 -8.13
N LEU A 30 -8.21 -25.00 -6.96
CA LEU A 30 -7.60 -25.58 -5.77
C LEU A 30 -7.65 -27.12 -5.76
N THR A 31 -8.61 -27.72 -6.46
CA THR A 31 -8.72 -29.19 -6.60
C THR A 31 -7.57 -29.83 -7.36
N ARG A 32 -6.71 -29.03 -8.00
CA ARG A 32 -5.50 -29.49 -8.72
C ARG A 32 -4.36 -29.84 -7.77
N PHE A 33 -4.44 -29.39 -6.53
CA PHE A 33 -3.42 -29.59 -5.50
C PHE A 33 -3.94 -30.56 -4.43
N ALA A 34 -3.02 -31.18 -3.71
CA ALA A 34 -3.30 -32.06 -2.58
C ALA A 34 -2.83 -31.48 -1.24
N SER A 35 -2.07 -30.38 -1.22
CA SER A 35 -1.57 -29.76 0.01
C SER A 35 -1.16 -28.29 -0.16
N HIS A 36 -1.03 -27.59 0.96
CA HIS A 36 -0.50 -26.22 0.98
C HIS A 36 0.94 -26.12 0.42
N ARG A 37 1.74 -27.19 0.56
CA ARG A 37 3.11 -27.24 0.04
C ARG A 37 3.14 -27.30 -1.47
N GLU A 38 2.23 -28.06 -2.09
CA GLU A 38 2.10 -28.10 -3.54
C GLU A 38 1.70 -26.74 -4.11
N VAL A 39 0.77 -26.03 -3.45
CA VAL A 39 0.42 -24.65 -3.83
C VAL A 39 1.66 -23.75 -3.74
N ALA A 40 2.42 -23.81 -2.65
CA ALA A 40 3.62 -22.99 -2.52
C ALA A 40 4.70 -23.33 -3.54
N GLN A 41 4.90 -24.61 -3.87
CA GLN A 41 5.84 -25.04 -4.89
C GLN A 41 5.40 -24.56 -6.27
N TRP A 42 4.12 -24.74 -6.62
CA TRP A 42 3.57 -24.28 -7.89
C TRP A 42 3.83 -22.78 -8.10
N ARG A 43 3.63 -21.94 -7.07
CA ARG A 43 3.94 -20.49 -7.14
C ARG A 43 5.41 -20.16 -7.42
N MET A 44 6.34 -21.07 -7.14
CA MET A 44 7.77 -20.88 -7.44
C MET A 44 8.13 -21.20 -8.90
N ASP A 45 7.26 -21.91 -9.62
CA ASP A 45 7.51 -22.42 -10.97
C ASP A 45 7.09 -21.42 -12.08
N ASP A 46 7.38 -20.12 -11.88
CA ASP A 46 7.14 -19.01 -12.83
C ASP A 46 5.68 -18.88 -13.31
N VAL A 47 4.76 -18.87 -12.34
CA VAL A 47 3.30 -18.75 -12.55
C VAL A 47 2.90 -17.35 -13.00
N ASP A 48 1.93 -17.27 -13.91
CA ASP A 48 1.35 -15.98 -14.32
C ASP A 48 0.69 -15.25 -13.14
N TRP A 49 0.88 -13.92 -13.09
CA TRP A 49 0.40 -13.11 -11.98
C TRP A 49 -1.14 -13.12 -11.84
N GLN A 50 -1.88 -13.36 -12.93
CA GLN A 50 -3.34 -13.46 -12.86
C GLN A 50 -3.75 -14.79 -12.22
N GLU A 51 -3.05 -15.87 -12.53
CA GLU A 51 -3.27 -17.19 -11.92
C GLU A 51 -2.89 -17.20 -10.43
N ASP A 52 -1.74 -16.61 -10.04
CA ASP A 52 -1.36 -16.44 -8.63
C ASP A 52 -2.43 -15.63 -7.87
N ARG A 53 -2.91 -14.54 -8.49
CA ARG A 53 -3.98 -13.72 -7.91
C ARG A 53 -5.28 -14.50 -7.76
N GLU A 54 -5.72 -15.24 -8.76
CA GLU A 54 -6.96 -16.03 -8.68
C GLU A 54 -6.85 -17.14 -7.64
N MET A 55 -5.66 -17.75 -7.46
CA MET A 55 -5.42 -18.72 -6.38
C MET A 55 -5.64 -18.11 -5.00
N PHE A 56 -5.12 -16.90 -4.75
CA PHE A 56 -5.38 -16.18 -3.50
C PHE A 56 -6.87 -15.84 -3.32
N LEU A 57 -7.56 -15.47 -4.39
CA LEU A 57 -9.00 -15.16 -4.33
C LEU A 57 -9.83 -16.42 -4.08
N ALA A 58 -9.48 -17.55 -4.67
CA ALA A 58 -10.13 -18.85 -4.41
C ALA A 58 -9.99 -19.27 -2.95
N LEU A 59 -8.77 -19.21 -2.39
CA LEU A 59 -8.56 -19.44 -0.96
C LEU A 59 -9.31 -18.40 -0.11
N GLY A 60 -9.32 -17.14 -0.55
CA GLY A 60 -10.03 -16.04 0.09
C GLY A 60 -11.53 -16.29 0.22
N ARG A 61 -12.18 -16.77 -0.85
CA ARG A 61 -13.60 -17.15 -0.83
C ARG A 61 -13.88 -18.25 0.18
N LEU A 62 -12.98 -19.22 0.32
CA LEU A 62 -13.08 -20.28 1.32
C LEU A 62 -12.93 -19.76 2.76
N THR A 63 -12.34 -18.59 3.00
CA THR A 63 -12.36 -17.98 4.35
C THR A 63 -13.76 -17.54 4.79
N LEU A 64 -14.66 -17.30 3.84
CA LEU A 64 -16.03 -16.87 4.10
C LEU A 64 -16.96 -18.05 4.42
N VAL A 65 -16.56 -19.28 4.11
CA VAL A 65 -17.31 -20.50 4.37
C VAL A 65 -16.91 -21.06 5.74
N GLU A 66 -17.88 -21.23 6.65
CA GLU A 66 -17.60 -21.63 8.04
C GLU A 66 -16.78 -22.92 8.16
N GLU A 67 -17.12 -23.94 7.35
CA GLU A 67 -16.48 -25.26 7.38
C GLU A 67 -15.01 -25.23 6.94
N SER A 68 -14.64 -24.33 6.03
CA SER A 68 -13.29 -24.23 5.47
C SER A 68 -12.50 -23.02 5.98
N ARG A 69 -13.13 -22.12 6.75
CA ARG A 69 -12.56 -20.84 7.19
C ARG A 69 -11.18 -20.99 7.82
N THR A 70 -11.07 -21.86 8.81
CA THR A 70 -9.83 -22.04 9.59
C THR A 70 -8.72 -22.62 8.72
N ALA A 71 -9.04 -23.65 7.92
CA ALA A 71 -8.08 -24.28 7.01
C ALA A 71 -7.59 -23.29 5.94
N ALA A 72 -8.51 -22.61 5.26
CA ALA A 72 -8.19 -21.60 4.25
C ALA A 72 -7.37 -20.45 4.83
N THR A 73 -7.72 -19.97 6.02
CA THR A 73 -6.97 -18.90 6.71
C THR A 73 -5.56 -19.35 7.06
N ALA A 74 -5.37 -20.57 7.58
CA ALA A 74 -4.05 -21.10 7.90
C ALA A 74 -3.15 -21.19 6.64
N VAL A 75 -3.71 -21.70 5.53
CA VAL A 75 -3.01 -21.78 4.24
C VAL A 75 -2.65 -20.38 3.71
N LEU A 76 -3.58 -19.42 3.77
CA LEU A 76 -3.32 -18.04 3.37
C LEU A 76 -2.24 -17.37 4.22
N VAL A 77 -2.30 -17.54 5.55
CA VAL A 77 -1.27 -17.05 6.48
C VAL A 77 0.10 -17.62 6.10
N PHE A 78 0.18 -18.93 5.84
CA PHE A 78 1.41 -19.57 5.38
C PHE A 78 1.96 -18.97 4.08
N LEU A 79 1.10 -18.76 3.09
CA LEU A 79 1.49 -18.24 1.77
C LEU A 79 1.91 -16.76 1.80
N VAL A 80 1.36 -15.97 2.73
CA VAL A 80 1.65 -14.53 2.89
C VAL A 80 2.82 -14.29 3.85
N LEU A 81 3.12 -15.25 4.74
CA LEU A 81 4.14 -15.14 5.78
C LEU A 81 5.49 -14.55 5.32
N PRO A 82 6.08 -14.93 4.16
CA PRO A 82 7.34 -14.34 3.72
C PRO A 82 7.30 -12.81 3.53
N ALA A 83 6.19 -12.26 3.06
CA ALA A 83 6.01 -10.82 2.90
C ALA A 83 5.87 -10.11 4.26
N CYS A 84 5.25 -10.78 5.23
CA CYS A 84 5.16 -10.32 6.61
C CYS A 84 6.53 -10.34 7.30
N GLU A 85 7.30 -11.42 7.16
CA GLU A 85 8.66 -11.54 7.71
C GLU A 85 9.59 -10.45 7.17
N ALA A 86 9.52 -10.15 5.86
CA ALA A 86 10.25 -9.02 5.28
C ALA A 86 9.84 -7.66 5.91
N THR A 87 8.58 -7.52 6.31
CA THR A 87 8.04 -6.30 6.96
C THR A 87 8.50 -6.18 8.40
N VAL A 88 8.56 -7.28 9.14
CA VAL A 88 9.10 -7.38 10.50
C VAL A 88 10.61 -7.16 10.52
N MET A 89 11.35 -7.78 9.60
CA MET A 89 12.80 -7.65 9.51
C MET A 89 13.24 -6.20 9.28
N ARG A 90 12.49 -5.42 8.50
CA ARG A 90 12.73 -3.97 8.32
C ARG A 90 12.55 -3.15 9.59
N ARG A 91 11.78 -3.64 10.57
CA ARG A 91 11.45 -2.98 11.84
C ARG A 91 12.24 -3.52 13.02
N ALA A 92 12.89 -4.67 12.87
CA ALA A 92 13.64 -5.31 13.94
C ALA A 92 14.75 -4.41 14.52
N SER A 93 15.32 -3.49 13.72
CA SER A 93 16.31 -2.51 14.19
C SER A 93 15.72 -1.34 14.99
N MET A 94 14.39 -1.18 15.00
CA MET A 94 13.69 -0.06 15.65
C MET A 94 13.27 -0.38 17.09
N THR A 95 13.40 -1.63 17.54
CA THR A 95 13.11 -2.06 18.91
C THR A 95 14.19 -3.02 19.43
N PRO A 96 14.58 -2.91 20.71
CA PRO A 96 15.42 -3.91 21.34
C PRO A 96 14.68 -5.23 21.63
N ASP A 97 13.34 -5.21 21.70
CA ASP A 97 12.52 -6.40 21.95
C ASP A 97 11.92 -6.95 20.65
N VAL A 98 12.79 -7.65 19.89
CA VAL A 98 12.42 -8.29 18.62
C VAL A 98 11.41 -9.43 18.84
N ARG A 99 11.41 -10.07 20.01
CA ARG A 99 10.49 -11.18 20.29
C ARG A 99 9.06 -10.69 20.42
N HIS A 100 8.86 -9.61 21.18
CA HIS A 100 7.54 -9.00 21.29
C HIS A 100 7.03 -8.51 19.92
N LEU A 101 7.90 -7.96 19.07
CA LEU A 101 7.56 -7.59 17.70
C LEU A 101 7.10 -8.80 16.87
N GLU A 102 7.79 -9.93 16.95
CA GLU A 102 7.42 -11.17 16.25
C GLU A 102 6.05 -11.71 16.72
N ASP A 103 5.78 -11.69 18.02
CA ASP A 103 4.52 -12.15 18.61
C ASP A 103 3.34 -11.26 18.17
N VAL A 104 3.53 -9.94 18.22
CA VAL A 104 2.52 -8.95 17.76
C VAL A 104 2.27 -9.10 16.25
N ALA A 105 3.33 -9.28 15.47
CA ALA A 105 3.21 -9.49 14.03
C ALA A 105 2.44 -10.78 13.68
N ALA A 106 2.65 -11.86 14.44
CA ALA A 106 1.90 -13.11 14.27
C ALA A 106 0.40 -12.91 14.53
N GLY A 107 0.04 -12.24 15.63
CA GLY A 107 -1.35 -11.92 15.95
C GLY A 107 -2.04 -11.06 14.87
N TYR A 108 -1.35 -10.04 14.36
CA TYR A 108 -1.87 -9.23 13.28
C TYR A 108 -1.95 -9.96 11.95
N LEU A 109 -0.98 -10.81 11.60
CA LEU A 109 -1.03 -11.54 10.33
C LEU A 109 -2.27 -12.42 10.24
N TRP A 110 -2.59 -13.17 11.30
CA TRP A 110 -3.82 -13.97 11.34
C TRP A 110 -5.06 -13.09 11.17
N THR A 111 -5.16 -12.03 11.96
CA THR A 111 -6.32 -11.12 11.97
C THR A 111 -6.52 -10.43 10.63
N GLU A 112 -5.44 -9.94 10.01
CA GLU A 112 -5.49 -9.21 8.74
C GLU A 112 -5.80 -10.13 7.55
N VAL A 113 -5.41 -11.41 7.60
CA VAL A 113 -5.85 -12.40 6.59
C VAL A 113 -7.32 -12.72 6.75
N ALA A 114 -7.78 -12.96 7.99
CA ALA A 114 -9.18 -13.29 8.29
C ALA A 114 -10.15 -12.13 7.95
N GLN A 115 -9.69 -10.88 8.05
CA GLN A 115 -10.47 -9.66 7.77
C GLN A 115 -10.11 -9.00 6.43
N TYR A 116 -9.35 -9.69 5.58
CA TYR A 116 -9.01 -9.14 4.27
C TYR A 116 -10.28 -9.09 3.39
N PRO A 117 -10.51 -8.00 2.64
CA PRO A 117 -11.67 -7.89 1.74
C PRO A 117 -11.44 -8.77 0.50
N TRP A 118 -11.71 -10.06 0.62
CA TRP A 118 -11.53 -11.04 -0.46
C TRP A 118 -12.50 -10.84 -1.63
N ASP A 119 -13.62 -10.18 -1.36
CA ASP A 119 -14.66 -9.74 -2.28
C ASP A 119 -14.29 -8.47 -3.07
N ASP A 120 -13.58 -7.53 -2.45
CA ASP A 120 -13.00 -6.35 -3.09
C ASP A 120 -11.51 -6.17 -2.72
N PRO A 121 -10.61 -6.99 -3.30
CA PRO A 121 -9.22 -7.01 -2.93
C PRO A 121 -8.53 -5.69 -3.29
N MET A 122 -7.64 -5.23 -2.40
CA MET A 122 -6.84 -4.03 -2.65
C MET A 122 -6.07 -4.13 -3.97
N LYS A 123 -5.92 -3.00 -4.67
CA LYS A 123 -5.13 -2.93 -5.91
C LYS A 123 -3.68 -3.37 -5.67
N GLY A 124 -3.19 -4.28 -6.50
CA GLY A 124 -1.81 -4.78 -6.48
C GLY A 124 -1.71 -6.24 -6.04
N TRP A 125 -0.51 -6.66 -5.64
CA TRP A 125 -0.22 -8.03 -5.24
C TRP A 125 -0.71 -8.30 -3.81
N ILE A 126 -1.57 -9.30 -3.63
CA ILE A 126 -2.31 -9.57 -2.38
C ILE A 126 -1.40 -9.78 -1.16
N PRO A 127 -0.31 -10.58 -1.22
CA PRO A 127 0.61 -10.74 -0.09
C PRO A 127 1.19 -9.42 0.41
N GLN A 128 1.51 -8.48 -0.50
CA GLN A 128 1.99 -7.15 -0.12
C GLN A 128 0.88 -6.27 0.46
N GLY A 129 -0.35 -6.42 -0.02
CA GLY A 129 -1.53 -5.78 0.54
C GLY A 129 -1.72 -6.15 2.02
N VAL A 130 -1.71 -7.45 2.33
CA VAL A 130 -1.80 -7.97 3.69
C VAL A 130 -0.60 -7.53 4.53
N ALA A 131 0.63 -7.72 4.05
CA ALA A 131 1.84 -7.31 4.77
C ALA A 131 1.87 -5.81 5.09
N ARG A 132 1.33 -4.96 4.20
CA ARG A 132 1.17 -3.52 4.45
C ARG A 132 0.13 -3.22 5.53
N ARG A 133 -0.93 -4.01 5.67
CA ARG A 133 -1.91 -3.86 6.76
C ARG A 133 -1.29 -4.27 8.09
N VAL A 134 -0.61 -5.42 8.14
CA VAL A 134 0.17 -5.87 9.30
C VAL A 134 1.22 -4.83 9.71
N GLY A 135 2.02 -4.32 8.77
CA GLY A 135 3.02 -3.30 9.06
C GLY A 135 2.43 -2.02 9.66
N ARG A 136 1.26 -1.58 9.19
CA ARG A 136 0.55 -0.42 9.76
C ARG A 136 0.01 -0.69 11.16
N ALA A 137 -0.47 -1.90 11.43
CA ALA A 137 -0.93 -2.28 12.76
C ALA A 137 0.22 -2.34 13.76
N ILE A 138 1.35 -2.93 13.36
CA ILE A 138 2.60 -2.91 14.14
C ILE A 138 3.07 -1.47 14.39
N ASP A 139 3.12 -0.64 13.35
CA ASP A 139 3.56 0.76 13.49
C ASP A 139 2.70 1.50 14.53
N ARG A 140 1.40 1.25 14.55
CA ARG A 140 0.48 1.81 15.55
C ARG A 140 0.78 1.33 16.96
N ASP A 141 0.98 0.03 17.16
CA ASP A 141 1.22 -0.55 18.50
C ASP A 141 2.56 -0.13 19.10
N PHE A 142 3.59 0.00 18.26
CA PHE A 142 4.92 0.42 18.68
C PHE A 142 5.13 1.94 18.65
N GLY A 143 4.11 2.71 18.27
CA GLY A 143 4.18 4.17 18.16
C GLY A 143 5.12 4.67 17.04
N TRP A 144 5.43 3.82 16.07
CA TRP A 144 6.30 4.19 14.96
C TRP A 144 5.52 5.02 13.93
N GLY A 145 5.99 6.24 13.67
CA GLY A 145 5.31 7.16 12.76
C GLY A 145 4.20 8.00 13.41
N GLU A 146 4.11 8.02 14.75
CA GLU A 146 3.15 8.84 15.51
C GLU A 146 3.15 10.32 15.18
N THR A 147 4.20 10.87 14.58
CA THR A 147 4.21 12.29 14.17
C THR A 147 3.11 12.60 13.14
N ALA A 148 2.75 11.64 12.28
CA ALA A 148 1.67 11.81 11.30
C ALA A 148 0.29 11.45 11.88
N GLU A 149 0.20 10.44 12.74
CA GLU A 149 -1.04 10.04 13.40
C GLU A 149 -1.49 11.02 14.50
N ARG A 150 -0.57 11.64 15.25
CA ARG A 150 -0.90 12.70 16.21
C ARG A 150 -1.55 13.91 15.53
N ILE A 151 -1.06 14.29 14.35
CA ILE A 151 -1.68 15.35 13.51
C ILE A 151 -3.09 14.93 13.04
N TRP A 152 -3.34 13.63 12.89
CA TRP A 152 -4.63 13.09 12.47
C TRP A 152 -5.60 12.94 13.66
N ARG A 153 -5.12 12.45 14.82
CA ARG A 153 -5.88 12.35 16.09
C ARG A 153 -6.24 13.72 16.65
N ASP A 154 -5.32 14.69 16.61
CA ASP A 154 -5.60 16.09 17.00
C ASP A 154 -6.60 16.77 16.05
N ARG A 155 -6.89 16.16 14.88
CA ARG A 155 -7.89 16.64 13.92
C ARG A 155 -9.15 15.78 13.83
N ALA A 156 -9.23 14.67 14.57
CA ALA A 156 -10.30 13.69 14.44
C ALA A 156 -11.15 13.56 15.71
N THR A 157 -11.83 14.64 16.06
CA THR A 157 -13.21 14.55 16.59
C THR A 157 -14.11 15.25 15.59
N LEU A 158 -14.28 14.66 14.41
CA LEU A 158 -15.37 15.02 13.52
C LEU A 158 -16.55 14.13 13.89
N ASP A 159 -17.54 14.76 14.52
CA ASP A 159 -18.88 14.22 14.75
C ASP A 159 -19.47 13.69 13.42
N PHE A 160 -20.24 12.61 13.47
CA PHE A 160 -20.86 12.00 12.28
C PHE A 160 -21.79 13.01 11.58
N GLU A 161 -22.45 13.89 12.34
CA GLU A 161 -23.18 15.04 11.76
C GLU A 161 -22.24 16.08 11.11
N ALA A 162 -21.00 16.24 11.58
CA ALA A 162 -20.01 17.11 10.95
C ALA A 162 -19.48 16.51 9.64
N VAL A 163 -19.46 15.17 9.52
CA VAL A 163 -19.13 14.46 8.27
C VAL A 163 -20.26 14.56 7.24
N GLU A 164 -21.53 14.54 7.65
CA GLU A 164 -22.64 14.84 6.73
C GLU A 164 -22.75 16.33 6.38
N ARG A 165 -22.37 17.23 7.29
CA ARG A 165 -22.25 18.68 7.02
C ARG A 165 -21.00 19.05 6.24
N LEU A 166 -20.02 18.16 6.11
CA LEU A 166 -19.04 18.18 5.03
C LEU A 166 -19.79 17.83 3.74
N ASN A 167 -20.62 18.78 3.31
CA ASN A 167 -21.06 18.88 1.94
C ASN A 167 -19.88 18.46 1.05
N HIS A 168 -20.14 17.51 0.16
CA HIS A 168 -19.55 17.55 -1.16
C HIS A 168 -19.88 18.92 -1.77
N ARG A 169 -19.20 19.97 -1.30
CA ARG A 169 -18.69 20.98 -2.18
C ARG A 169 -17.69 20.22 -3.03
N GLY A 170 -18.22 19.50 -4.03
CA GLY A 170 -17.74 19.69 -5.37
C GLY A 170 -17.72 21.19 -5.60
N ALA A 171 -16.68 21.85 -5.08
CA ALA A 171 -16.12 22.97 -5.75
C ALA A 171 -15.87 22.41 -7.14
N TYR A 172 -16.71 22.85 -8.05
CA TYR A 172 -16.52 22.75 -9.48
C TYR A 172 -15.10 23.24 -9.78
N MET A 173 -14.10 22.40 -9.57
CA MET A 173 -12.91 22.44 -10.39
C MET A 173 -13.41 21.91 -11.72
N ARG A 174 -14.01 22.82 -12.51
CA ARG A 174 -13.87 22.73 -13.96
C ARG A 174 -12.41 22.31 -14.18
N PRO A 175 -12.12 21.27 -14.97
CA PRO A 175 -10.77 21.07 -15.42
C PRO A 175 -10.32 22.42 -15.95
N LEU A 176 -9.40 23.09 -15.24
CA LEU A 176 -8.76 24.27 -15.81
C LEU A 176 -8.15 23.75 -17.10
N HIS A 177 -8.52 24.34 -18.24
CA HIS A 177 -7.81 24.05 -19.47
C HIS A 177 -6.33 24.26 -19.14
N THR A 178 -5.48 23.28 -19.46
CA THR A 178 -4.08 23.22 -19.01
C THR A 178 -3.31 24.53 -19.24
N THR A 179 -3.75 25.30 -20.24
CA THR A 179 -3.30 26.65 -20.58
C THR A 179 -3.62 27.71 -19.51
N ASP A 180 -4.80 27.69 -18.91
CA ASP A 180 -5.23 28.68 -17.89
C ASP A 180 -4.45 28.50 -16.59
N LEU A 181 -4.17 27.25 -16.21
CA LEU A 181 -3.36 26.93 -15.03
C LEU A 181 -1.90 27.34 -15.22
N TYR A 182 -1.36 27.14 -16.44
CA TYR A 182 -0.01 27.60 -16.77
C TYR A 182 0.08 29.13 -16.69
N TRP A 183 -0.88 29.85 -17.27
CA TRP A 183 -0.91 31.30 -17.22
C TRP A 183 -1.05 31.82 -15.78
N TRP A 184 -2.01 31.30 -15.02
CA TRP A 184 -2.18 31.64 -13.62
C TRP A 184 -0.90 31.43 -12.79
N ALA A 185 -0.22 30.29 -12.97
CA ALA A 185 1.02 29.99 -12.26
C ALA A 185 2.13 31.01 -12.52
N VAL A 186 2.27 31.47 -13.77
CA VAL A 186 3.31 32.41 -14.17
C VAL A 186 2.94 33.86 -13.82
N THR A 187 1.68 34.25 -14.01
CA THR A 187 1.26 35.66 -13.88
C THR A 187 0.79 36.02 -12.49
N GLU A 188 0.09 35.12 -11.80
CA GLU A 188 -0.55 35.41 -10.50
C GLU A 188 0.19 34.74 -9.34
N ALA A 189 0.66 33.51 -9.50
CA ALA A 189 1.39 32.81 -8.43
C ALA A 189 2.88 33.22 -8.34
N GLY A 190 3.39 34.01 -9.29
CA GLY A 190 4.76 34.50 -9.31
C GLY A 190 5.80 33.40 -9.55
N LEU A 191 5.41 32.27 -10.15
CA LEU A 191 6.33 31.21 -10.51
C LEU A 191 7.10 31.59 -11.78
N SER A 192 8.42 31.36 -11.80
CA SER A 192 9.19 31.61 -13.01
C SER A 192 8.75 30.65 -14.13
N ARG A 193 8.84 31.11 -15.38
CA ARG A 193 8.52 30.29 -16.55
C ARG A 193 9.35 29.01 -16.59
N GLU A 194 10.64 29.11 -16.28
CA GLU A 194 11.54 27.95 -16.23
C GLU A 194 11.15 26.93 -15.16
N ASP A 195 10.70 27.39 -13.99
CA ASP A 195 10.25 26.49 -12.93
C ASP A 195 8.92 25.82 -13.29
N MET A 196 8.03 26.53 -14.00
CA MET A 196 6.79 25.95 -14.51
C MET A 196 7.07 24.90 -15.59
N ASP A 197 7.94 25.19 -16.55
CA ASP A 197 8.35 24.27 -17.60
C ASP A 197 9.03 23.02 -16.99
N LEU A 198 9.84 23.20 -15.95
CA LEU A 198 10.43 22.10 -15.18
C LEU A 198 9.38 21.22 -14.50
N LEU A 199 8.36 21.82 -13.86
CA LEU A 199 7.28 21.05 -13.22
C LEU A 199 6.45 20.25 -14.24
N VAL A 200 6.19 20.82 -15.43
CA VAL A 200 5.52 20.12 -16.52
C VAL A 200 6.36 18.96 -17.02
N ALA A 201 7.65 19.18 -17.29
CA ALA A 201 8.56 18.13 -17.73
C ALA A 201 8.63 16.97 -16.72
N LEU A 202 8.79 17.28 -15.43
CA LEU A 202 8.80 16.28 -14.36
C LEU A 202 7.46 15.52 -14.25
N ALA A 203 6.34 16.20 -14.45
CA ALA A 203 5.01 15.57 -14.42
C ALA A 203 4.80 14.61 -15.60
N VAL A 204 5.26 14.98 -16.81
CA VAL A 204 5.20 14.13 -18.00
C VAL A 204 6.08 12.89 -17.80
N THR A 205 7.34 13.08 -17.40
CA THR A 205 8.27 11.97 -17.16
C THR A 205 7.78 11.03 -16.06
N ALA A 206 7.23 11.56 -14.96
CA ALA A 206 6.67 10.73 -13.91
C ALA A 206 5.42 9.94 -14.37
N HIS A 207 4.63 10.50 -15.28
CA HIS A 207 3.48 9.81 -15.86
C HIS A 207 3.90 8.68 -16.80
N GLU A 208 4.89 8.92 -17.67
CA GLU A 208 5.46 7.92 -18.58
C GLU A 208 6.09 6.75 -17.82
N ASP A 209 6.74 7.02 -16.67
CA ASP A 209 7.30 6.01 -15.77
C ASP A 209 6.22 5.26 -14.93
N GLY A 210 4.92 5.54 -15.13
CA GLY A 210 3.83 4.88 -14.40
C GLY A 210 3.75 5.25 -12.92
N ILE A 211 4.38 6.36 -12.50
CA ILE A 211 4.40 6.79 -11.10
C ILE A 211 3.03 7.37 -10.72
N THR A 212 2.24 6.58 -9.99
CA THR A 212 0.89 7.01 -9.58
C THR A 212 0.93 8.32 -8.77
N SER A 213 0.15 9.31 -9.19
CA SER A 213 0.09 10.66 -8.65
C SER A 213 -0.64 10.73 -7.29
N ARG A 214 -0.09 10.12 -6.25
CA ARG A 214 -0.50 10.46 -4.88
C ARG A 214 0.25 11.72 -4.45
N SER A 215 -0.39 12.88 -4.63
CA SER A 215 0.17 14.20 -4.26
C SER A 215 1.43 14.58 -5.07
N SER A 216 2.23 15.53 -4.58
CA SER A 216 3.49 16.03 -5.17
C SER A 216 4.61 14.97 -5.29
N ALA A 217 4.35 13.73 -4.88
CA ALA A 217 5.34 12.65 -4.85
C ALA A 217 5.81 12.25 -6.25
N GLY A 218 4.94 12.30 -7.27
CA GLY A 218 5.32 11.99 -8.65
C GLY A 218 6.29 13.01 -9.24
N ILE A 219 6.00 14.30 -9.06
CA ILE A 219 6.79 15.41 -9.64
C ILE A 219 8.18 15.53 -8.98
N THR A 220 8.33 15.05 -7.74
CA THR A 220 9.61 15.08 -7.01
C THR A 220 10.32 13.72 -6.99
N ALA A 221 9.83 12.74 -7.77
CA ALA A 221 10.40 11.41 -7.81
C ALA A 221 11.85 11.46 -8.30
N ARG A 222 12.73 10.69 -7.63
CA ARG A 222 14.16 10.66 -7.97
C ARG A 222 14.39 10.14 -9.39
N SER A 223 13.60 9.17 -9.84
CA SER A 223 13.65 8.64 -11.21
C SER A 223 13.38 9.72 -12.26
N ALA A 224 12.31 10.51 -12.09
CA ALA A 224 11.98 11.61 -12.99
C ALA A 224 13.06 12.71 -12.99
N CYS A 225 13.62 13.03 -11.82
CA CYS A 225 14.70 14.02 -11.73
C CYS A 225 16.02 13.55 -12.34
N VAL A 226 16.31 12.24 -12.34
CA VAL A 226 17.50 11.67 -13.01
C VAL A 226 17.40 11.82 -14.52
N GLN A 227 16.21 11.68 -15.11
CA GLN A 227 16.02 11.78 -16.56
C GLN A 227 16.14 13.23 -17.08
N LEU A 228 15.87 14.22 -16.23
CA LEU A 228 15.83 15.64 -16.61
C LEU A 228 17.05 16.46 -16.14
N VAL A 229 17.99 15.84 -15.42
CA VAL A 229 19.18 16.53 -14.90
C VAL A 229 20.09 16.98 -16.05
N GLN A 230 20.51 18.26 -16.02
CA GLN A 230 21.40 18.84 -17.02
C GLN A 230 22.88 18.75 -16.59
N PRO A 231 23.84 18.80 -17.55
CA PRO A 231 25.26 18.88 -17.22
C PRO A 231 25.56 20.05 -16.27
N GLY A 232 26.23 19.77 -15.14
CA GLY A 232 26.54 20.77 -14.11
C GLY A 232 25.47 20.92 -13.01
N GLN A 233 24.40 20.13 -13.04
CA GLN A 233 23.38 20.06 -11.98
C GLN A 233 23.38 18.70 -11.29
N THR A 234 22.99 18.68 -10.02
CA THR A 234 22.73 17.45 -9.28
C THR A 234 21.24 17.15 -9.22
N VAL A 235 20.89 15.87 -9.13
CA VAL A 235 19.50 15.42 -8.96
C VAL A 235 18.86 16.04 -7.72
N ASP A 236 19.64 16.18 -6.64
CA ASP A 236 19.15 16.75 -5.37
C ASP A 236 18.86 18.27 -5.52
N GLN A 237 19.64 19.01 -6.31
CA GLN A 237 19.35 20.41 -6.66
C GLN A 237 18.06 20.53 -7.48
N LEU A 238 17.84 19.62 -8.44
CA LEU A 238 16.62 19.60 -9.26
C LEU A 238 15.38 19.26 -8.41
N GLN A 239 15.49 18.28 -7.50
CA GLN A 239 14.45 17.94 -6.53
C GLN A 239 14.14 19.10 -5.58
N TYR A 240 15.17 19.80 -5.09
CA TYR A 240 15.01 20.97 -4.24
C TYR A 240 14.29 22.11 -4.99
N ARG A 241 14.68 22.37 -6.24
CA ARG A 241 14.05 23.38 -7.11
C ARG A 241 12.57 23.07 -7.35
N ALA A 242 12.22 21.81 -7.67
CA ALA A 242 10.84 21.37 -7.85
C ALA A 242 10.00 21.51 -6.57
N ARG A 243 10.54 21.16 -5.40
CA ARG A 243 9.86 21.35 -4.10
C ARG A 243 9.60 22.82 -3.79
N LYS A 244 10.56 23.69 -4.07
CA LYS A 244 10.42 25.14 -3.88
C LYS A 244 9.34 25.70 -4.79
N ALA A 245 9.32 25.34 -6.07
CA ALA A 245 8.30 25.73 -7.03
C ALA A 245 6.88 25.31 -6.62
N LEU A 246 6.72 24.06 -6.15
CA LEU A 246 5.44 23.57 -5.63
C LEU A 246 4.99 24.29 -4.34
N THR A 247 5.94 24.78 -3.53
CA THR A 247 5.64 25.55 -2.32
C THR A 247 5.07 26.92 -2.70
N VAL A 248 5.66 27.61 -3.68
CA VAL A 248 5.14 28.88 -4.23
C VAL A 248 3.70 28.72 -4.74
N LEU A 249 3.43 27.68 -5.54
CA LEU A 249 2.06 27.43 -6.04
C LEU A 249 1.06 27.15 -4.91
N ARG A 250 1.48 26.45 -3.85
CA ARG A 250 0.61 26.16 -2.69
C ARG A 250 0.32 27.40 -1.86
N GLU A 251 1.31 28.28 -1.70
CA GLU A 251 1.14 29.54 -0.98
C GLU A 251 0.21 30.48 -1.75
N ALA A 252 0.43 30.63 -3.07
CA ALA A 252 -0.44 31.41 -3.94
C ALA A 252 -1.90 30.91 -3.94
N ALA A 253 -2.10 29.59 -4.07
CA ALA A 253 -3.44 29.00 -4.05
C ALA A 253 -4.16 29.20 -2.70
N ARG A 254 -3.42 29.30 -1.59
CA ARG A 254 -3.97 29.60 -0.26
C ARG A 254 -4.34 31.08 -0.11
N SER A 255 -3.53 31.98 -0.68
CA SER A 255 -3.84 33.42 -0.65
C SER A 255 -5.03 33.81 -1.52
N THR A 256 -5.32 33.05 -2.58
CA THR A 256 -6.50 33.29 -3.44
C THR A 256 -7.79 32.73 -2.84
N ALA A 257 -7.70 31.82 -1.87
CA ALA A 257 -8.84 31.18 -1.21
C ALA A 257 -9.29 31.86 0.10
N ALA A 258 -8.54 32.88 0.55
CA ALA A 258 -8.84 33.73 1.71
C ALA A 258 -9.47 35.04 1.26
#